data_AF-A0A8T4A410-F1
#
_entry.id   AF-A0A8T4A410-F1
#
_cell.length_a   1.000
_cell.length_b   1.000
_cell.length_c   1.000
_cell.angle_alpha   90.00
_cell.angle_beta   90.00
_cell.angle_gamma   90.00
#
_symmetry.space_group_name_H-M   'P 1'
#
loop_
_entity.id
_entity.type
_entity.pdbx_description
1 polymer ?
#
loop_
_entity_poly.entity_id
_entity_poly.type
_entity_poly.pdbx_seq_one_letter_code
_entity_poly.pdbx_strand_id
1 'polypeptide(L)'
;MELFQYLITGLIGLIGVFVGGFITYHVQKRMQELVWNKEYFEKVYVPLHREISNMIPVIKEFQKDLKRDEWDRIYGAEKLDWVLPEELRNDLLNFYATSHKYSEAVYNASVAIKGCVTSELLKIKKRGDMNIGWRLVMEHFILLGDLLPEVNRKTYEEALEEDYNRYKKDFDFASLGITSGKDLFEYLISKAKTMREYQDANEKQRILLKNAERIKEKLDEIIDATRKRIVSS
;
A
#
# COMPACT_ATOMS: atom_id res chain seq x y z
N MET A 1 -6.25 53.50 57.96
CA MET A 1 -7.20 52.42 57.58
C MET A 1 -7.44 52.41 56.08
N GLU A 2 -7.67 53.57 55.45
CA GLU A 2 -7.94 53.69 54.00
C GLU A 2 -6.80 53.21 53.08
N LEU A 3 -5.53 53.50 53.42
CA LEU A 3 -4.37 53.10 52.60
C LEU A 3 -4.21 51.57 52.49
N PHE A 4 -4.61 50.84 53.53
CA PHE A 4 -4.57 49.37 53.57
C PHE A 4 -5.68 48.75 52.72
N GLN A 5 -6.85 49.41 52.67
CA GLN A 5 -7.96 49.02 51.80
C GLN A 5 -7.59 49.19 50.31
N TYR A 6 -7.00 50.33 49.92
CA TYR A 6 -6.55 50.54 48.53
C TYR A 6 -5.49 49.53 48.08
N LEU A 7 -4.59 49.12 48.98
CA LEU A 7 -3.59 48.07 48.72
C LEU A 7 -4.24 46.70 48.48
N ILE A 8 -5.25 46.32 49.28
CA ILE A 8 -5.99 45.06 49.11
C ILE A 8 -6.84 45.10 47.83
N THR A 9 -7.54 46.19 47.56
CA THR A 9 -8.36 46.33 46.34
C THR A 9 -7.48 46.33 45.08
N GLY A 10 -6.31 46.97 45.13
CA GLY A 10 -5.30 46.93 44.06
C GLY A 10 -4.73 45.53 43.81
N LEU A 11 -4.47 44.75 44.88
CA LEU A 11 -4.01 43.37 44.77
C LEU A 11 -5.08 42.43 44.20
N ILE A 12 -6.34 42.58 44.64
CA ILE A 12 -7.47 41.81 44.10
C ILE A 12 -7.69 42.13 42.62
N GLY A 13 -7.57 43.41 42.23
CA GLY A 13 -7.62 43.82 40.82
C GLY A 13 -6.52 43.18 39.98
N LEU A 14 -5.29 43.14 40.47
CA LEU A 14 -4.17 42.46 39.81
C LEU A 14 -4.40 40.95 39.67
N ILE A 15 -4.85 40.28 40.73
CA ILE A 15 -5.19 38.85 40.70
C ILE A 15 -6.30 38.58 39.66
N GLY A 16 -7.30 39.46 39.57
CA GLY A 16 -8.37 39.37 38.57
C GLY A 16 -7.84 39.42 37.13
N VAL A 17 -6.88 40.32 36.85
CA VAL A 17 -6.23 40.41 35.53
C VAL A 17 -5.40 39.15 35.22
N PHE A 18 -4.64 38.63 36.19
CA PHE A 18 -3.86 37.40 36.02
C PHE A 18 -4.75 36.18 35.77
N VAL A 19 -5.82 36.01 36.55
CA VAL A 19 -6.76 34.89 36.38
C VAL A 19 -7.50 35.00 35.05
N GLY A 20 -7.97 36.20 34.69
CA GLY A 20 -8.63 36.45 33.41
C GLY A 20 -7.70 36.14 32.23
N GLY A 21 -6.47 36.67 32.25
CA GLY A 21 -5.46 36.41 31.22
C GLY A 21 -5.08 34.93 31.10
N PHE A 22 -4.98 34.21 32.22
CA PHE A 22 -4.70 32.79 32.26
C PHE A 22 -5.83 31.95 31.63
N ILE A 23 -7.09 32.26 31.95
CA ILE A 23 -8.25 31.59 31.35
C ILE A 23 -8.32 31.88 29.85
N THR A 24 -8.17 33.14 29.43
CA THR A 24 -8.19 33.52 28.02
C THR A 24 -7.08 32.82 27.23
N TYR A 25 -5.86 32.76 27.76
CA TYR A 25 -4.75 32.04 27.14
C TYR A 25 -5.07 30.55 26.97
N HIS A 26 -5.61 29.89 27.99
CA HIS A 26 -5.96 28.48 27.90
C HIS A 26 -7.09 28.20 26.90
N VAL A 27 -8.11 29.06 26.84
CA VAL A 27 -9.20 28.95 25.87
C VAL A 27 -8.68 29.17 24.44
N GLN A 28 -7.88 30.22 24.21
CA GLN A 28 -7.28 30.50 22.91
C GLN A 28 -6.37 29.37 22.44
N LYS A 29 -5.53 28.84 23.34
CA LYS A 29 -4.66 27.70 23.05
C LYS A 29 -5.47 26.45 22.64
N ARG A 30 -6.53 26.11 23.38
CA ARG A 30 -7.40 24.97 23.04
C ARG A 30 -8.13 25.15 21.70
N MET A 31 -8.62 26.36 21.42
CA MET A 31 -9.26 26.64 20.12
C MET A 31 -8.26 26.55 18.97
N GLN A 32 -7.04 27.07 19.12
CA GLN A 32 -5.99 26.93 18.11
C GLN A 32 -5.59 25.46 17.88
N GLU A 33 -5.41 24.69 18.96
CA GLU A 33 -5.14 23.25 18.87
C GLU A 33 -6.26 22.50 18.15
N LEU A 34 -7.53 22.84 18.39
CA LEU A 34 -8.67 22.23 17.69
C LEU A 34 -8.68 22.58 16.19
N VAL A 35 -8.44 23.84 15.84
CA VAL A 35 -8.39 24.28 14.43
C VAL A 35 -7.24 23.58 13.70
N TRP A 36 -6.05 23.54 14.31
CA TRP A 36 -4.91 22.81 13.75
C TRP A 36 -5.19 21.32 13.63
N ASN A 37 -5.77 20.68 14.64
CA ASN A 37 -6.13 19.25 14.58
C ASN A 37 -7.11 18.96 13.46
N LYS A 38 -8.12 19.82 13.25
CA LYS A 38 -9.07 19.68 12.14
C LYS A 38 -8.38 19.88 10.78
N GLU A 39 -7.51 20.87 10.67
CA GLU A 39 -6.76 21.13 9.44
C GLU A 39 -5.82 19.97 9.08
N TYR A 40 -5.08 19.43 10.05
CA TYR A 40 -4.23 18.24 9.85
C TYR A 40 -5.05 16.98 9.55
N PHE A 41 -6.20 16.80 10.21
CA PHE A 41 -7.14 15.73 9.90
C PHE A 41 -7.55 15.71 8.43
N GLU A 42 -8.01 16.84 7.91
CA GLU A 42 -8.51 16.94 6.53
C GLU A 42 -7.38 16.93 5.50
N LYS A 43 -6.24 17.57 5.80
CA LYS A 43 -5.14 17.77 4.83
C LYS A 43 -4.07 16.69 4.87
N VAL A 44 -4.01 15.84 5.89
CA VAL A 44 -2.91 14.88 6.06
C VAL A 44 -3.40 13.48 6.33
N TYR A 45 -4.12 13.25 7.43
CA TYR A 45 -4.47 11.89 7.85
C TYR A 45 -5.46 11.22 6.90
N VAL A 46 -6.52 11.92 6.49
CA VAL A 46 -7.52 11.35 5.57
C VAL A 46 -6.94 11.06 4.17
N PRO A 47 -6.18 11.98 3.52
CA PRO A 47 -5.52 11.70 2.25
C PRO A 47 -4.53 10.53 2.31
N LEU A 48 -3.66 10.49 3.33
CA LEU A 48 -2.72 9.37 3.51
C LEU A 48 -3.45 8.05 3.71
N HIS A 49 -4.51 8.04 4.53
CA HIS A 49 -5.29 6.83 4.75
C HIS A 49 -5.91 6.30 3.45
N ARG A 50 -6.45 7.20 2.61
CA ARG A 50 -7.01 6.84 1.31
C ARG A 50 -5.93 6.31 0.36
N GLU A 51 -4.77 6.96 0.31
CA GLU A 51 -3.64 6.51 -0.52
C GLU A 51 -3.19 5.10 -0.13
N ILE A 52 -2.92 4.86 1.16
CA ILE A 52 -2.53 3.53 1.67
C ILE A 52 -3.63 2.49 1.40
N SER A 53 -4.90 2.83 1.65
CA SER A 53 -6.04 1.94 1.38
C SER A 53 -6.14 1.56 -0.11
N ASN A 54 -5.84 2.50 -1.01
CA ASN A 54 -5.85 2.26 -2.45
C ASN A 54 -4.63 1.46 -2.90
N MET A 55 -3.49 1.55 -2.22
CA MET A 55 -2.31 0.75 -2.53
C MET A 55 -2.47 -0.73 -2.15
N ILE A 56 -3.18 -1.05 -1.08
CA ILE A 56 -3.36 -2.44 -0.61
C ILE A 56 -3.84 -3.39 -1.74
N PRO A 57 -4.94 -3.13 -2.46
CA PRO A 57 -5.37 -4.00 -3.56
C PRO A 57 -4.33 -4.07 -4.69
N VAL A 58 -3.68 -2.95 -5.01
CA VAL A 58 -2.63 -2.88 -6.04
C VAL A 58 -1.43 -3.76 -5.68
N ILE A 59 -1.00 -3.75 -4.42
CA ILE A 59 0.08 -4.61 -3.91
C ILE A 59 -0.37 -6.08 -3.94
N LYS A 60 -1.62 -6.39 -3.53
CA LYS A 60 -2.18 -7.76 -3.59
C LYS A 60 -2.18 -8.32 -5.02
N GLU A 61 -2.39 -7.45 -6.00
CA GLU A 61 -2.36 -7.77 -7.43
C GLU A 61 -0.95 -7.74 -8.05
N PHE A 62 0.11 -7.76 -7.25
CA PHE A 62 1.49 -7.77 -7.75
C PHE A 62 1.84 -6.60 -8.71
N GLN A 63 1.12 -5.48 -8.64
CA GLN A 63 1.37 -4.35 -9.52
C GLN A 63 2.55 -3.53 -8.98
N LYS A 64 3.50 -3.22 -9.86
CA LYS A 64 4.72 -2.49 -9.49
C LYS A 64 4.52 -0.98 -9.27
N ASP A 65 3.47 -0.39 -9.85
CA ASP A 65 3.31 1.06 -9.92
C ASP A 65 2.42 1.58 -8.77
N LEU A 66 3.05 1.82 -7.61
CA LEU A 66 2.39 2.35 -6.42
C LEU A 66 2.41 3.88 -6.45
N LYS A 67 1.24 4.50 -6.66
CA LYS A 67 1.07 5.96 -6.62
C LYS A 67 1.32 6.50 -5.22
N ARG A 68 2.15 7.52 -5.07
CA ARG A 68 2.57 8.08 -3.77
C ARG A 68 2.42 9.61 -3.68
N ASP A 69 1.41 10.14 -4.38
CA ASP A 69 1.23 11.57 -4.60
C ASP A 69 1.04 12.34 -3.27
N GLU A 70 0.27 11.76 -2.33
CA GLU A 70 0.03 12.38 -1.02
C GLU A 70 1.27 12.30 -0.13
N TRP A 71 1.97 11.17 -0.16
CA TRP A 71 3.22 11.06 0.57
C TRP A 71 4.27 12.04 0.07
N ASP A 72 4.49 12.13 -1.24
CA ASP A 72 5.47 13.05 -1.81
C ASP A 72 5.10 14.50 -1.50
N ARG A 73 3.80 14.85 -1.52
CA ARG A 73 3.29 16.17 -1.09
C ARG A 73 3.60 16.48 0.37
N ILE A 74 3.40 15.51 1.27
CA ILE A 74 3.60 15.69 2.72
C ILE A 74 5.09 15.68 3.08
N TYR A 75 5.86 14.79 2.47
CA TYR A 75 7.31 14.66 2.65
C TYR A 75 8.05 15.89 2.11
N GLY A 76 7.68 16.38 0.93
CA GLY A 76 8.30 17.55 0.29
C GLY A 76 8.02 18.89 0.97
N ALA A 77 7.06 18.95 1.91
CA ALA A 77 6.71 20.18 2.63
C ALA A 77 7.52 20.42 3.92
N GLU A 78 8.56 19.60 4.20
CA GLU A 78 9.53 19.72 5.32
C GLU A 78 8.96 19.68 6.76
N LYS A 79 7.70 19.28 6.96
CA LYS A 79 7.04 19.36 8.29
C LYS A 79 6.61 18.03 8.91
N LEU A 80 7.17 16.90 8.47
CA LEU A 80 6.79 15.57 8.95
C LEU A 80 6.84 15.45 10.48
N ASP A 81 7.85 16.04 11.12
CA ASP A 81 8.06 15.97 12.56
C ASP A 81 6.96 16.65 13.39
N TRP A 82 6.28 17.63 12.81
CA TRP A 82 5.24 18.42 13.48
C TRP A 82 3.83 17.89 13.18
N VAL A 83 3.71 17.06 12.16
CA VAL A 83 2.44 16.69 11.54
C VAL A 83 2.07 15.24 11.84
N LEU A 84 3.05 14.34 11.96
CA LEU A 84 2.82 12.91 12.16
C LEU A 84 3.41 12.44 13.49
N PRO A 85 2.70 11.61 14.28
CA PRO A 85 3.28 10.91 15.41
C PRO A 85 4.52 10.12 14.98
N GLU A 86 5.56 10.12 15.82
CA GLU A 86 6.86 9.53 15.49
C GLU A 86 6.77 8.10 14.97
N GLU A 87 5.97 7.24 15.61
CA GLU A 87 5.82 5.87 15.15
C GLU A 87 5.20 5.76 13.77
N LEU A 88 4.14 6.54 13.48
CA LEU A 88 3.48 6.54 12.18
C LEU A 88 4.43 7.08 11.10
N ARG A 89 5.19 8.13 11.42
CA ARG A 89 6.22 8.67 10.53
C ARG A 89 7.27 7.62 10.18
N ASN A 90 7.80 6.91 11.18
CA ASN A 90 8.81 5.88 10.97
C ASN A 90 8.26 4.70 10.16
N ASP A 91 7.02 4.28 10.44
CA ASP A 91 6.34 3.23 9.68
C ASP A 91 6.14 3.65 8.21
N LEU A 92 5.69 4.88 7.95
CA LEU A 92 5.52 5.41 6.60
C LEU A 92 6.87 5.52 5.85
N LEU A 93 7.91 6.08 6.50
CA LEU A 93 9.26 6.14 5.92
C LEU A 93 9.74 4.74 5.49
N ASN A 94 9.58 3.75 6.35
CA ASN A 94 9.94 2.36 6.04
C ASN A 94 9.06 1.79 4.92
N PHE A 95 7.76 2.07 4.93
CA PHE A 95 6.82 1.61 3.90
C PHE A 95 7.18 2.14 2.51
N TYR A 96 7.40 3.44 2.35
CA TYR A 96 7.77 4.02 1.04
C TYR A 96 9.20 3.67 0.61
N ALA A 97 10.11 3.42 1.54
CA ALA A 97 11.42 2.85 1.21
C ALA A 97 11.30 1.40 0.72
N THR A 98 10.42 0.62 1.33
CA THR A 98 10.15 -0.77 0.95
C THR A 98 9.38 -0.86 -0.36
N SER A 99 8.46 0.08 -0.63
CA SER A 99 7.67 0.10 -1.86
C SER A 99 8.55 0.21 -3.10
N HIS A 100 9.62 1.02 -3.05
CA HIS A 100 10.58 1.12 -4.14
C HIS A 100 11.31 -0.22 -4.42
N LYS A 101 11.78 -0.89 -3.37
CA LYS A 101 12.45 -2.20 -3.47
C LYS A 101 11.50 -3.29 -3.96
N TYR A 102 10.22 -3.18 -3.60
CA TYR A 102 9.17 -4.07 -4.07
C TYR A 102 8.95 -3.91 -5.58
N SER A 103 8.78 -2.67 -6.08
CA SER A 103 8.60 -2.41 -7.51
C SER A 103 9.74 -2.99 -8.36
N GLU A 104 10.98 -2.87 -7.89
CA GLU A 104 12.15 -3.47 -8.54
C GLU A 104 12.09 -5.00 -8.54
N ALA A 105 11.77 -5.62 -7.41
CA ALA A 105 11.66 -7.07 -7.30
C ALA A 105 10.54 -7.64 -8.17
N VAL A 106 9.39 -6.97 -8.26
CA VAL A 106 8.29 -7.35 -9.16
C VAL A 106 8.74 -7.29 -10.61
N TYR A 107 9.46 -6.24 -11.01
CA TYR A 107 10.02 -6.13 -12.34
C TYR A 107 11.00 -7.28 -12.64
N ASN A 108 11.93 -7.55 -11.73
CA ASN A 108 12.91 -8.63 -11.88
C ASN A 108 12.25 -10.01 -11.96
N ALA A 109 11.25 -10.27 -11.10
CA ALA A 109 10.46 -11.49 -11.12
C ALA A 109 9.72 -11.65 -12.45
N SER A 110 9.10 -10.59 -12.97
CA SER A 110 8.42 -10.61 -14.26
C SER A 110 9.37 -10.99 -15.40
N VAL A 111 10.56 -10.40 -15.45
CA VAL A 111 11.60 -10.72 -16.45
C VAL A 111 12.08 -12.16 -16.32
N ALA A 112 12.28 -12.64 -15.09
CA ALA A 112 12.76 -13.99 -14.83
C ALA A 112 11.72 -15.05 -15.22
N ILE A 113 10.46 -14.86 -14.83
CA ILE A 113 9.33 -15.74 -15.16
C ILE A 113 9.11 -15.78 -16.66
N LYS A 114 9.18 -14.62 -17.33
CA LYS A 114 9.19 -14.51 -18.78
C LYS A 114 10.24 -15.42 -19.44
N GLY A 115 11.46 -15.38 -18.92
CA GLY A 115 12.55 -16.25 -19.39
C GLY A 115 12.26 -17.73 -19.13
N CYS A 116 11.78 -18.07 -17.93
CA CYS A 116 11.42 -19.42 -17.52
C CYS A 116 10.31 -20.01 -18.40
N VAL A 117 9.18 -19.31 -18.53
CA VAL A 117 8.03 -19.71 -19.35
C VAL A 117 8.46 -19.94 -20.79
N THR A 118 9.22 -19.00 -21.36
CA THR A 118 9.74 -19.17 -22.73
C THR A 118 10.61 -20.42 -22.86
N SER A 119 11.52 -20.65 -21.91
CA SER A 119 12.37 -21.84 -21.88
C SER A 119 11.56 -23.12 -21.77
N GLU A 120 10.60 -23.20 -20.84
CA GLU A 120 9.78 -24.39 -20.64
C GLU A 120 8.92 -24.71 -21.88
N LEU A 121 8.38 -23.69 -22.53
CA LEU A 121 7.58 -23.87 -23.75
C LEU A 121 8.43 -24.25 -24.96
N LEU A 122 9.66 -23.72 -25.07
CA LEU A 122 10.61 -24.14 -26.11
C LEU A 122 10.99 -25.61 -25.98
N LYS A 123 11.10 -26.15 -24.76
CA LYS A 123 11.44 -27.58 -24.55
C LYS A 123 10.41 -28.53 -25.16
N ILE A 124 9.16 -28.12 -25.23
CA ILE A 124 8.04 -28.94 -25.73
C ILE A 124 7.55 -28.52 -27.10
N LYS A 125 8.20 -27.58 -27.77
CA LYS A 125 7.74 -27.06 -29.06
C LYS A 125 7.97 -28.07 -30.19
N LYS A 126 6.95 -28.31 -31.03
CA LYS A 126 6.99 -29.17 -32.22
C LYS A 126 7.11 -28.40 -33.55
N ARG A 127 6.48 -27.23 -33.70
CA ARG A 127 6.43 -26.45 -34.96
C ARG A 127 6.31 -24.93 -34.75
N GLY A 128 6.65 -24.14 -35.78
CA GLY A 128 6.31 -22.70 -35.94
C GLY A 128 7.09 -21.73 -35.05
N ASP A 129 6.73 -20.44 -35.01
CA ASP A 129 7.24 -19.44 -34.05
C ASP A 129 6.23 -19.21 -32.92
N MET A 130 6.72 -18.93 -31.69
CA MET A 130 5.84 -18.57 -30.58
C MET A 130 5.30 -17.15 -30.78
N ASN A 131 3.98 -16.98 -30.73
CA ASN A 131 3.40 -15.65 -30.78
C ASN A 131 3.65 -14.89 -29.45
N ILE A 132 4.06 -13.62 -29.55
CA ILE A 132 4.39 -12.73 -28.43
C ILE A 132 3.18 -12.50 -27.49
N GLY A 133 1.95 -12.53 -28.01
CA GLY A 133 0.74 -12.29 -27.22
C GLY A 133 0.53 -13.30 -26.09
N TRP A 134 0.66 -14.59 -26.38
CA TRP A 134 0.51 -15.67 -25.40
C TRP A 134 1.57 -15.60 -24.30
N ARG A 135 2.81 -15.27 -24.67
CA ARG A 135 3.93 -15.08 -23.73
C ARG A 135 3.63 -13.97 -22.70
N LEU A 136 3.13 -12.81 -23.14
CA LEU A 136 2.77 -11.71 -22.24
C LEU A 136 1.60 -12.04 -21.30
N VAL A 137 0.63 -12.81 -21.80
CA VAL A 137 -0.55 -13.24 -21.03
C VAL A 137 -0.16 -14.24 -19.93
N MET A 138 0.65 -15.26 -20.26
CA MET A 138 1.17 -16.23 -19.28
C MET A 138 2.07 -15.57 -18.22
N GLU A 139 2.90 -14.61 -18.62
CA GLU A 139 3.78 -13.83 -17.73
C GLU A 139 2.99 -13.12 -16.62
N HIS A 140 1.87 -12.48 -16.99
CA HIS A 140 1.00 -11.79 -16.04
C HIS A 140 0.26 -12.79 -15.14
N PHE A 141 -0.24 -13.89 -15.71
CA PHE A 141 -1.01 -14.87 -14.93
C PHE A 141 -0.17 -15.68 -13.96
N ILE A 142 1.08 -15.96 -14.25
CA ILE A 142 1.94 -16.72 -13.34
C ILE A 142 2.32 -15.90 -12.10
N LEU A 143 2.54 -14.59 -12.27
CA LEU A 143 2.75 -13.68 -11.13
C LEU A 143 1.49 -13.55 -10.26
N LEU A 144 0.32 -13.60 -10.88
CA LEU A 144 -0.96 -13.46 -10.20
C LEU A 144 -1.53 -14.79 -9.67
N GLY A 145 -1.10 -15.92 -10.22
CA GLY A 145 -1.80 -17.21 -10.16
C GLY A 145 -1.98 -17.82 -8.78
N ASP A 146 -1.19 -17.39 -7.80
CA ASP A 146 -1.36 -17.78 -6.40
C ASP A 146 -2.31 -16.87 -5.60
N LEU A 147 -2.62 -15.68 -6.11
CA LEU A 147 -3.29 -14.61 -5.36
C LEU A 147 -4.55 -14.08 -6.04
N LEU A 148 -4.92 -14.60 -7.21
CA LEU A 148 -6.14 -14.19 -7.89
C LEU A 148 -7.37 -14.54 -7.03
N PRO A 149 -8.24 -13.55 -6.72
CA PRO A 149 -9.58 -13.84 -6.23
C PRO A 149 -10.29 -14.78 -7.21
N GLU A 150 -11.08 -15.74 -6.70
CA GLU A 150 -11.78 -16.75 -7.51
C GLU A 150 -12.52 -16.16 -8.72
N VAL A 151 -13.03 -14.93 -8.58
CA VAL A 151 -13.76 -14.20 -9.62
C VAL A 151 -12.88 -13.90 -10.85
N ASN A 152 -11.63 -13.50 -10.65
CA ASN A 152 -10.70 -13.22 -11.75
C ASN A 152 -10.07 -14.51 -12.29
N ARG A 153 -9.89 -15.52 -11.41
CA ARG A 153 -9.33 -16.82 -11.78
C ARG A 153 -10.10 -17.49 -12.91
N LYS A 154 -11.44 -17.45 -12.88
CA LYS A 154 -12.28 -18.08 -13.91
C LYS A 154 -12.07 -17.50 -15.31
N THR A 155 -12.10 -16.17 -15.44
CA THR A 155 -11.88 -15.48 -16.72
C THR A 155 -10.50 -15.81 -17.32
N TYR A 156 -9.50 -15.98 -16.45
CA TYR A 156 -8.15 -16.33 -16.88
C TYR A 156 -7.99 -17.80 -17.22
N GLU A 157 -8.60 -18.72 -16.46
CA GLU A 157 -8.66 -20.14 -16.81
C GLU A 157 -9.35 -20.37 -18.16
N GLU A 158 -10.41 -19.62 -18.47
CA GLU A 158 -11.08 -19.67 -19.78
C GLU A 158 -10.16 -19.21 -20.92
N ALA A 159 -9.47 -18.07 -20.76
CA ALA A 159 -8.51 -17.58 -21.76
C ALA A 159 -7.34 -18.56 -21.98
N LEU A 160 -6.84 -19.17 -20.89
CA LEU A 160 -5.79 -20.18 -20.91
C LEU A 160 -6.24 -21.45 -21.64
N GLU A 161 -7.46 -21.89 -21.41
CA GLU A 161 -8.04 -23.08 -22.05
C GLU A 161 -8.25 -22.85 -23.55
N GLU A 162 -8.70 -21.67 -23.96
CA GLU A 162 -8.81 -21.30 -25.37
C GLU A 162 -7.44 -21.33 -26.07
N ASP A 163 -6.43 -20.71 -25.47
CA ASP A 163 -5.08 -20.68 -26.02
C ASP A 163 -4.43 -22.07 -26.06
N TYR A 164 -4.62 -22.87 -24.99
CA TYR A 164 -4.20 -24.26 -24.97
C TYR A 164 -4.82 -25.04 -26.15
N ASN A 165 -6.14 -24.94 -26.35
CA ASN A 165 -6.82 -25.66 -27.42
C ASN A 165 -6.42 -25.19 -28.81
N ARG A 166 -6.09 -23.89 -28.96
CA ARG A 166 -5.59 -23.32 -30.21
C ARG A 166 -4.21 -23.86 -30.58
N TYR A 167 -3.30 -23.96 -29.60
CA TYR A 167 -1.88 -24.25 -29.85
C TYR A 167 -1.45 -25.68 -29.50
N LYS A 168 -2.32 -26.53 -28.93
CA LYS A 168 -1.96 -27.93 -28.54
C LYS A 168 -1.40 -28.81 -29.64
N LYS A 169 -1.58 -28.46 -30.91
CA LYS A 169 -0.98 -29.19 -32.04
C LYS A 169 0.49 -28.81 -32.28
N ASP A 170 0.90 -27.64 -31.81
CA ASP A 170 2.24 -27.08 -32.00
C ASP A 170 3.21 -27.44 -30.87
N PHE A 171 2.71 -28.06 -29.80
CA PHE A 171 3.47 -28.43 -28.61
C PHE A 171 3.28 -29.90 -28.23
N ASP A 172 4.24 -30.46 -27.51
CA ASP A 172 4.24 -31.81 -26.97
C ASP A 172 3.72 -31.87 -25.54
N PHE A 173 2.55 -31.27 -25.29
CA PHE A 173 1.95 -31.24 -23.95
C PHE A 173 1.77 -32.65 -23.35
N ALA A 174 1.50 -33.66 -24.19
CA ALA A 174 1.38 -35.05 -23.77
C ALA A 174 2.66 -35.61 -23.11
N SER A 175 3.85 -35.19 -23.55
CA SER A 175 5.13 -35.62 -22.96
C SER A 175 5.33 -35.16 -21.51
N LEU A 176 4.58 -34.12 -21.10
CA LEU A 176 4.58 -33.58 -19.75
C LEU A 176 3.32 -33.95 -18.95
N GLY A 177 2.44 -34.80 -19.49
CA GLY A 177 1.16 -35.12 -18.86
C GLY A 177 0.17 -33.96 -18.79
N ILE A 178 0.37 -32.92 -19.60
CA ILE A 178 -0.50 -31.73 -19.66
C ILE A 178 -1.69 -32.05 -20.59
N THR A 179 -2.90 -32.00 -20.05
CA THR A 179 -4.13 -32.37 -20.79
C THR A 179 -5.10 -31.21 -20.98
N SER A 180 -4.92 -30.11 -20.23
CA SER A 180 -5.74 -28.90 -20.27
C SER A 180 -4.89 -27.63 -20.15
N GLY A 181 -5.48 -26.46 -20.43
CA GLY A 181 -4.86 -25.16 -20.17
C GLY A 181 -4.59 -24.93 -18.69
N LYS A 182 -5.44 -25.49 -17.82
CA LYS A 182 -5.21 -25.50 -16.36
C LYS A 182 -3.96 -26.28 -15.98
N ASP A 183 -3.75 -27.49 -16.51
CA ASP A 183 -2.54 -28.29 -16.22
C ASP A 183 -1.28 -27.55 -16.67
N LEU A 184 -1.34 -26.89 -17.83
CA LEU A 184 -0.24 -26.09 -18.36
C LEU A 184 0.09 -24.92 -17.43
N PHE A 185 -0.94 -24.24 -16.93
CA PHE A 185 -0.79 -23.14 -15.99
C PHE A 185 -0.17 -23.59 -14.67
N GLU A 186 -0.69 -24.66 -14.07
CA GLU A 186 -0.15 -25.24 -12.83
C GLU A 186 1.30 -25.69 -13.01
N TYR A 187 1.63 -26.30 -14.15
CA TYR A 187 2.99 -26.66 -14.51
C TYR A 187 3.91 -25.43 -14.55
N LEU A 188 3.54 -24.38 -15.29
CA LEU A 188 4.38 -23.19 -15.44
C LEU A 188 4.52 -22.41 -14.12
N ILE A 189 3.47 -22.34 -13.30
CA ILE A 189 3.54 -21.80 -11.94
C ILE A 189 4.53 -22.59 -11.10
N SER A 190 4.49 -23.92 -11.14
CA SER A 190 5.40 -24.75 -10.35
C SER A 190 6.87 -24.45 -10.67
N LYS A 191 7.17 -24.15 -11.94
CA LYS A 191 8.51 -23.74 -12.38
C LYS A 191 8.86 -22.35 -11.88
N ALA A 192 7.97 -21.37 -12.08
CA ALA A 192 8.16 -20.00 -11.61
C ALA A 192 8.39 -19.90 -10.09
N LYS A 193 7.67 -20.69 -9.28
CA LYS A 193 7.82 -20.72 -7.80
C LYS A 193 9.20 -21.10 -7.30
N THR A 194 9.94 -21.87 -8.09
CA THR A 194 11.31 -22.27 -7.75
C THR A 194 12.33 -21.17 -8.02
N MET A 195 11.93 -20.11 -8.73
CA MET A 195 12.81 -18.99 -9.05
C MET A 195 13.03 -18.11 -7.83
N ARG A 196 14.29 -17.73 -7.61
CA ARG A 196 14.68 -16.85 -6.50
C ARG A 196 14.01 -15.49 -6.61
N GLU A 197 13.88 -14.95 -7.82
CA GLU A 197 13.28 -13.65 -8.09
C GLU A 197 11.79 -13.64 -7.73
N TYR A 198 11.06 -14.73 -8.02
CA TYR A 198 9.66 -14.89 -7.62
C TYR A 198 9.53 -14.94 -6.09
N GLN A 199 10.39 -15.72 -5.43
CA GLN A 199 10.38 -15.85 -3.96
C GLN A 199 10.69 -14.52 -3.28
N ASP A 200 11.67 -13.78 -3.79
CA ASP A 200 12.06 -12.46 -3.31
C ASP A 200 10.94 -11.42 -3.50
N ALA A 201 10.27 -11.42 -4.66
CA ALA A 201 9.12 -10.55 -4.91
C ALA A 201 7.95 -10.86 -3.95
N ASN A 202 7.66 -12.14 -3.70
CA ASN A 202 6.64 -12.57 -2.73
C ASN A 202 6.97 -12.15 -1.29
N GLU A 203 8.22 -12.32 -0.88
CA GLU A 203 8.64 -11.90 0.46
C GLU A 203 8.47 -10.39 0.65
N LYS A 204 8.92 -9.59 -0.32
CA LYS A 204 8.76 -8.13 -0.30
C LYS A 204 7.28 -7.72 -0.35
N GLN A 205 6.46 -8.38 -1.15
CA GLN A 205 5.01 -8.14 -1.20
C GLN A 205 4.38 -8.36 0.18
N ARG A 206 4.67 -9.49 0.83
CA ARG A 206 4.15 -9.83 2.16
C ARG A 206 4.54 -8.80 3.21
N ILE A 207 5.81 -8.38 3.21
CA ILE A 207 6.31 -7.35 4.13
C ILE A 207 5.59 -6.02 3.87
N LEU A 208 5.49 -5.62 2.60
CA LEU A 208 4.85 -4.36 2.22
C LEU A 208 3.35 -4.33 2.56
N LEU A 209 2.62 -5.43 2.32
CA LEU A 209 1.22 -5.57 2.70
C LEU A 209 1.02 -5.48 4.21
N LYS A 210 1.81 -6.21 4.99
CA LYS A 210 1.74 -6.15 6.45
C LYS A 210 1.97 -4.72 6.96
N ASN A 211 2.94 -4.02 6.39
CA ASN A 211 3.23 -2.63 6.75
C ASN A 211 2.08 -1.70 6.34
N ALA A 212 1.50 -1.87 5.15
CA ALA A 212 0.36 -1.09 4.68
C ALA A 212 -0.85 -1.26 5.60
N GLU A 213 -1.18 -2.51 5.97
CA GLU A 213 -2.32 -2.83 6.85
C GLU A 213 -2.11 -2.21 8.24
N ARG A 214 -0.91 -2.34 8.82
CA ARG A 214 -0.57 -1.70 10.11
C ARG A 214 -0.65 -0.17 10.06
N ILE A 215 -0.15 0.46 8.99
CA ILE A 215 -0.25 1.92 8.81
C ILE A 215 -1.71 2.33 8.70
N LYS A 216 -2.50 1.58 7.93
CA LYS A 216 -3.93 1.83 7.77
C LYS A 216 -4.65 1.78 9.11
N GLU A 217 -4.41 0.74 9.92
CA GLU A 217 -4.99 0.61 11.27
C GLU A 217 -4.63 1.79 12.17
N LYS A 218 -3.35 2.20 12.20
CA LYS A 218 -2.92 3.38 12.96
C LYS A 218 -3.60 4.67 12.49
N LEU A 219 -3.76 4.84 11.18
CA LEU A 219 -4.47 5.98 10.62
C LEU A 219 -5.96 5.94 10.97
N ASP A 220 -6.60 4.77 10.93
CA ASP A 220 -7.99 4.58 11.36
C ASP A 220 -8.17 5.01 12.83
N GLU A 221 -7.28 4.58 13.73
CA GLU A 221 -7.31 4.96 15.15
C GLU A 221 -7.18 6.47 15.36
N ILE A 222 -6.23 7.11 14.67
CA ILE A 222 -6.01 8.56 14.74
C ILE A 222 -7.23 9.32 14.19
N ILE A 223 -7.78 8.84 13.06
CA ILE A 223 -8.95 9.45 12.42
C ILE A 223 -10.16 9.37 13.34
N ASP A 224 -10.41 8.21 13.95
CA ASP A 224 -11.54 8.01 14.86
C ASP A 224 -11.39 8.84 16.14
N ALA A 225 -10.18 8.87 16.73
CA ALA A 225 -9.90 9.68 17.91
C ALA A 225 -10.11 11.17 17.63
N THR A 226 -9.65 11.64 16.47
CA THR A 226 -9.77 13.05 16.06
C THR A 226 -11.23 13.40 15.75
N ARG A 227 -11.96 12.53 15.05
CA ARG A 227 -13.39 12.72 14.77
C ARG A 227 -14.21 12.82 16.07
N LYS A 228 -13.95 11.94 17.06
CA LYS A 228 -14.61 12.01 18.37
C LYS A 228 -14.36 13.34 19.07
N ARG A 229 -13.12 13.84 19.07
CA ARG A 229 -12.77 15.14 19.68
C ARG A 229 -13.46 16.31 19.00
N ILE A 230 -13.56 16.30 17.66
CA ILE A 230 -14.24 17.35 16.90
C ILE A 230 -15.75 17.38 17.22
N VAL A 231 -16.40 16.22 17.33
CA VAL A 231 -17.85 16.12 17.61
C VAL A 231 -18.19 16.44 19.07
N SER A 232 -17.28 16.18 20.01
CA SER A 232 -17.48 16.44 21.44
C SER A 232 -17.15 17.87 21.90
N SER A 233 -16.68 18.73 20.99
CA SER A 233 -16.27 20.13 21.26
C SER A 233 -17.32 21.09 20.74
#